data_AF-A0A6M4WNI0-F1
#
_entry.id   AF-A0A6M4WNI0-F1
#
_cell.length_a   1.000
_cell.length_b   1.000
_cell.length_c   1.000
_cell.angle_alpha   90.00
_cell.angle_beta   90.00
_cell.angle_gamma   90.00
#
_symmetry.space_group_name_H-M   'P 1'
#
loop_
_entity.id
_entity.type
_entity.pdbx_description
1 polymer ?
#
loop_
_entity_poly.entity_id
_entity_poly.type
_entity_poly.pdbx_seq_one_letter_code
_entity_poly.pdbx_strand_id
1 'polypeptide(L)'
;MSHGLYVSFWLPTVVLGAALAIKLPSILKLWRDPLLRAVGGLLVFACAVFVFAAPKTIAWTNRVTGVPNIAAPWVYSLLTALSASWLLLIIAWRNGRTERSAQTRRATRWVVSVYAGVVVALWVLFALADVPVEQIRDLDTYYANTPFMREEILLYLVAHTVACSVTARLVWNWSRTEGLDAWLRWGLRFLGAGYVTNLLFSAAKLTAVGARWTGHDLDWLNTNIAPSAACIAATLVAIGFIVPHAGQYLQERWRIRRRHRSLRPLSRLMRSVTGAREPFDLRATPELRLIRRETFIRDALLQLARHLDDDLRARSYDAGVALGFERGRAQALAAAVTLLDAVEARARALRHPEPPEAAAAPTPPTSPTASSDPSGSSSSRPDTTYLLREIQAVSRVLRHPVDIQAVRAHAAAPAESMSTHE
;
A
#
# COMPACT_ATOMS: atom_id res chain seq x y z
N MET A 1 -1.68 -45.28 15.62
CA MET A 1 -2.49 -44.38 14.76
C MET A 1 -2.09 -42.94 15.05
N SER A 2 -0.98 -42.50 14.47
CA SER A 2 -0.47 -41.14 14.63
C SER A 2 -1.20 -40.25 13.63
N HIS A 3 -1.95 -39.26 14.14
CA HIS A 3 -2.56 -38.20 13.34
C HIS A 3 -1.45 -37.40 12.65
N GLY A 4 -1.04 -37.84 11.45
CA GLY A 4 -0.15 -37.10 10.59
C GLY A 4 -0.79 -35.75 10.29
N LEU A 5 -0.07 -34.67 10.59
CA LEU A 5 -0.43 -33.30 10.26
C LEU A 5 -0.57 -33.20 8.73
N TYR A 6 -1.77 -33.50 8.21
CA TYR A 6 -2.15 -33.22 6.85
C TYR A 6 -2.26 -31.70 6.72
N VAL A 7 -1.12 -31.04 6.50
CA VAL A 7 -1.12 -29.64 6.09
C VAL A 7 -1.74 -29.61 4.70
N SER A 8 -3.00 -29.19 4.65
CA SER A 8 -3.80 -29.19 3.44
C SER A 8 -3.14 -28.27 2.41
N PHE A 9 -2.57 -28.86 1.35
CA PHE A 9 -1.99 -28.16 0.18
C PHE A 9 -2.96 -27.13 -0.43
N TRP A 10 -4.25 -27.21 -0.10
CA TRP A 10 -5.27 -26.26 -0.50
C TRP A 10 -5.07 -24.86 0.08
N LEU A 11 -4.59 -24.71 1.32
CA LEU A 11 -4.50 -23.39 1.95
C LEU A 11 -3.44 -22.50 1.26
N PRO A 12 -2.20 -22.96 1.01
CA PRO A 12 -1.24 -22.20 0.21
C PRO A 12 -1.73 -21.97 -1.22
N THR A 13 -2.38 -22.96 -1.84
CA THR A 13 -2.90 -22.85 -3.21
C THR A 13 -3.98 -21.78 -3.33
N VAL A 14 -4.91 -21.71 -2.38
CA VAL A 14 -5.97 -20.69 -2.32
C VAL A 14 -5.37 -19.31 -2.03
N VAL A 15 -4.40 -19.22 -1.12
CA VAL A 15 -3.73 -17.94 -0.79
C VAL A 15 -2.91 -17.42 -1.98
N LEU A 16 -2.11 -18.28 -2.63
CA LEU A 16 -1.36 -17.96 -3.84
C LEU A 16 -2.29 -17.63 -5.01
N GLY A 17 -3.38 -18.39 -5.17
CA GLY A 17 -4.42 -18.15 -6.17
C GLY A 17 -5.11 -16.81 -5.96
N ALA A 18 -5.45 -16.47 -4.72
CA ALA A 18 -6.00 -15.15 -4.37
C ALA A 18 -4.97 -14.04 -4.61
N ALA A 19 -3.70 -14.24 -4.25
CA ALA A 19 -2.63 -13.29 -4.54
C ALA A 19 -2.47 -13.05 -6.05
N LEU A 20 -2.50 -14.13 -6.83
CA LEU A 20 -2.46 -14.09 -8.30
C LEU A 20 -3.69 -13.35 -8.83
N ALA A 21 -4.90 -13.69 -8.39
CA ALA A 21 -6.14 -13.03 -8.83
C ALA A 21 -6.17 -11.54 -8.50
N ILE A 22 -5.65 -11.14 -7.32
CA ILE A 22 -5.53 -9.72 -6.93
C ILE A 22 -4.51 -9.00 -7.82
N LYS A 23 -3.40 -9.64 -8.18
CA LYS A 23 -2.36 -9.04 -9.03
C LYS A 23 -2.65 -9.16 -10.53
N LEU A 24 -3.53 -10.07 -10.95
CA LEU A 24 -3.81 -10.38 -12.35
C LEU A 24 -4.25 -9.16 -13.17
N PRO A 25 -5.15 -8.26 -12.69
CA PRO A 25 -5.55 -7.08 -13.44
C PRO A 25 -4.38 -6.13 -13.69
N SER A 26 -3.49 -5.97 -12.71
CA SER A 26 -2.28 -5.14 -12.82
C SER A 26 -1.25 -5.78 -13.75
N ILE A 27 -1.10 -7.11 -13.71
CA ILE A 27 -0.22 -7.87 -14.60
C ILE A 27 -0.70 -7.78 -16.05
N LEU A 28 -2.01 -7.91 -16.29
CA LEU A 28 -2.60 -7.81 -17.63
C LEU A 28 -2.52 -6.37 -18.17
N LYS A 29 -2.84 -5.37 -17.35
CA LYS A 29 -2.85 -3.96 -17.76
C LYS A 29 -1.45 -3.39 -18.01
N LEU A 30 -0.43 -3.90 -17.31
CA LEU A 30 0.97 -3.47 -17.46
C LEU A 30 1.89 -4.64 -17.88
N TRP A 31 1.40 -5.54 -18.74
CA TRP A 31 2.19 -6.71 -19.18
C TRP A 31 3.47 -6.35 -19.95
N ARG A 32 3.57 -5.10 -20.44
CA ARG A 32 4.79 -4.54 -21.04
C ARG A 32 5.88 -4.22 -20.01
N ASP A 33 5.56 -4.16 -18.71
CA ASP A 33 6.55 -3.95 -17.66
C ASP A 33 7.27 -5.26 -17.32
N PRO A 34 8.59 -5.38 -17.58
CA PRO A 34 9.35 -6.60 -17.32
C PRO A 34 9.29 -7.05 -15.85
N LEU A 35 9.13 -6.11 -14.91
CA LEU A 35 9.04 -6.41 -13.49
C LEU A 35 7.71 -7.08 -13.12
N LEU A 36 6.60 -6.63 -13.70
CA LEU A 36 5.29 -7.27 -13.49
C LEU A 36 5.19 -8.62 -14.19
N ARG A 37 5.87 -8.80 -15.33
CA ARG A 37 6.02 -10.12 -15.97
C ARG A 37 6.78 -11.10 -15.09
N ALA A 38 7.89 -10.67 -14.48
CA ALA A 38 8.67 -11.52 -13.58
C ALA A 38 7.84 -11.93 -12.35
N VAL A 39 7.12 -10.99 -11.73
CA VAL A 39 6.21 -11.28 -10.61
C VAL A 39 5.06 -12.21 -11.03
N GLY A 40 4.46 -11.99 -12.21
CA GLY A 40 3.40 -12.85 -12.73
C GLY A 40 3.88 -14.27 -13.02
N GLY A 41 5.01 -14.42 -13.72
CA GLY A 41 5.63 -15.72 -14.00
C GLY A 41 5.98 -16.46 -12.72
N LEU A 42 6.51 -15.75 -11.72
CA LEU A 42 6.79 -16.30 -10.40
C LEU A 42 5.53 -16.86 -9.72
N LEU A 43 4.43 -16.10 -9.67
CA LEU A 43 3.17 -16.54 -9.09
C LEU A 43 2.60 -17.76 -9.83
N VAL A 44 2.71 -17.78 -11.17
CA VAL A 44 2.26 -18.91 -12.00
C VAL A 44 3.08 -20.17 -11.72
N PHE A 45 4.42 -20.08 -11.69
CA PHE A 45 5.26 -21.22 -11.35
C PHE A 45 5.02 -21.70 -9.92
N ALA A 46 4.82 -20.79 -8.96
CA ALA A 46 4.49 -21.18 -7.59
C ALA A 46 3.16 -21.95 -7.53
N CYS A 47 2.11 -21.46 -8.19
CA CYS A 47 0.84 -22.19 -8.27
C CYS A 47 1.00 -23.55 -8.97
N ALA A 48 1.75 -23.60 -10.06
CA ALA A 48 2.02 -24.84 -10.79
C ALA A 48 2.74 -25.86 -9.90
N VAL A 49 3.77 -25.46 -9.14
CA VAL A 49 4.46 -26.35 -8.19
C VAL A 49 3.46 -26.96 -7.20
N PHE A 50 2.59 -26.17 -6.59
CA PHE A 50 1.61 -26.72 -5.62
C PHE A 50 0.59 -27.66 -6.26
N VAL A 51 0.15 -27.38 -7.49
CA VAL A 51 -0.80 -28.24 -8.22
C VAL A 51 -0.15 -29.56 -8.64
N PHE A 52 1.06 -29.51 -9.21
CA PHE A 52 1.75 -30.69 -9.74
C PHE A 52 2.46 -31.52 -8.66
N ALA A 53 2.88 -30.91 -7.54
CA ALA A 53 3.46 -31.63 -6.40
C ALA A 53 2.40 -32.30 -5.50
N ALA A 54 1.10 -32.09 -5.76
CA ALA A 54 0.05 -32.76 -5.00
C ALA A 54 0.08 -34.27 -5.27
N PRO A 55 0.02 -35.15 -4.25
CA PRO A 55 0.12 -36.61 -4.43
C PRO A 55 -0.87 -37.19 -5.45
N LYS A 56 -2.08 -36.62 -5.53
CA LYS A 56 -3.09 -37.03 -6.51
C LYS A 56 -2.68 -36.70 -7.95
N THR A 57 -2.06 -35.53 -8.17
CA THR A 57 -1.58 -35.09 -9.49
C THR A 57 -0.35 -35.87 -9.91
N ILE A 58 0.56 -36.17 -8.97
CA ILE A 58 1.72 -37.05 -9.19
C ILE A 58 1.25 -38.42 -9.69
N ALA A 59 0.37 -39.08 -8.94
CA ALA A 59 -0.14 -40.40 -9.30
C ALA A 59 -0.92 -40.38 -10.63
N TRP A 60 -1.66 -39.30 -10.90
CA TRP A 60 -2.34 -39.13 -12.19
C TRP A 60 -1.36 -39.00 -13.35
N THR A 61 -0.29 -38.22 -13.17
CA THR A 61 0.73 -37.98 -14.20
C THR A 61 1.48 -39.27 -14.53
N ASN A 62 1.88 -40.04 -13.52
CA ASN A 62 2.52 -41.34 -13.70
C ASN A 62 1.61 -42.33 -14.45
N ARG A 63 0.31 -42.37 -14.11
CA ARG A 63 -0.67 -43.24 -14.81
C ARG A 63 -0.90 -42.85 -16.26
N VAL A 64 -1.02 -41.56 -16.58
CA VAL A 64 -1.33 -41.09 -17.94
C VAL A 64 -0.15 -41.30 -18.88
N THR A 65 1.07 -41.11 -18.40
CA THR A 65 2.29 -41.32 -19.18
C THR A 65 2.70 -42.79 -19.27
N GLY A 66 2.24 -43.62 -18.32
CA GLY A 66 2.62 -45.03 -18.21
C GLY A 66 4.04 -45.23 -17.68
N VAL A 67 4.74 -44.16 -17.30
CA VAL A 67 6.12 -44.22 -16.78
C VAL A 67 6.08 -43.95 -15.27
N PRO A 68 6.55 -44.90 -14.41
CA PRO A 68 6.60 -44.67 -12.98
C PRO A 68 7.51 -43.48 -12.67
N ASN A 69 7.14 -42.65 -11.70
CA ASN A 69 7.93 -41.53 -11.20
C ASN A 69 8.24 -40.38 -12.19
N ILE A 70 7.70 -40.36 -13.41
CA ILE A 70 7.94 -39.27 -14.39
C ILE A 70 7.52 -37.89 -13.85
N ALA A 71 6.61 -37.85 -12.88
CA ALA A 71 6.21 -36.62 -12.21
C ALA A 71 7.37 -35.95 -11.45
N ALA A 72 8.41 -36.71 -11.06
CA ALA A 72 9.56 -36.19 -10.32
C ALA A 72 10.37 -35.15 -11.13
N PRO A 73 10.94 -35.48 -12.30
CA PRO A 73 11.68 -34.50 -13.11
C PRO A 73 10.81 -33.32 -13.53
N TRP A 74 9.49 -33.52 -13.70
CA TRP A 74 8.54 -32.44 -13.98
C TRP A 74 8.42 -31.46 -12.81
N VAL A 75 8.16 -31.97 -11.59
CA VAL A 75 8.03 -31.13 -10.38
C VAL A 75 9.36 -30.45 -10.05
N TYR A 76 10.49 -31.15 -10.17
CA TYR A 76 11.81 -30.56 -9.97
C TYR A 76 12.11 -29.47 -11.00
N SER A 77 11.70 -29.65 -12.26
CA SER A 77 11.81 -28.61 -13.29
C SER A 77 11.03 -27.34 -12.92
N LEU A 78 9.80 -27.50 -12.40
CA LEU A 78 8.97 -26.36 -11.95
C LEU A 78 9.59 -25.66 -10.73
N LEU A 79 10.14 -26.40 -9.77
CA LEU A 79 10.87 -25.85 -8.61
C LEU A 79 12.11 -25.08 -9.06
N THR A 80 12.88 -25.64 -9.99
CA THR A 80 14.07 -25.00 -10.58
C THR A 80 13.68 -23.74 -11.35
N ALA A 81 12.60 -23.77 -12.14
CA ALA A 81 12.09 -22.60 -12.85
C ALA A 81 11.57 -21.51 -11.90
N LEU A 82 10.94 -21.89 -10.79
CA LEU A 82 10.51 -20.98 -9.73
C LEU A 82 11.73 -20.30 -9.08
N SER A 83 12.76 -21.08 -8.74
CA SER A 83 14.04 -20.56 -8.22
C SER A 83 14.70 -19.59 -9.18
N ALA A 84 14.76 -19.92 -10.47
CA ALA A 84 15.28 -19.03 -11.51
C ALA A 84 14.47 -17.73 -11.60
N SER A 85 13.14 -17.83 -11.62
CA SER A 85 12.23 -16.68 -11.68
C SER A 85 12.45 -15.71 -10.52
N TRP A 86 12.74 -16.23 -9.34
CA TRP A 86 13.09 -15.41 -8.17
C TRP A 86 14.42 -14.67 -8.33
N LEU A 87 15.47 -15.34 -8.79
CA LEU A 87 16.76 -14.69 -9.05
C LEU A 87 16.62 -13.61 -10.13
N LEU A 88 15.86 -13.89 -11.19
CA LEU A 88 15.57 -12.92 -12.24
C LEU A 88 14.77 -11.72 -11.72
N LEU A 89 13.81 -11.93 -10.83
CA LEU A 89 13.08 -10.84 -10.18
C LEU A 89 14.02 -9.95 -9.37
N ILE A 90 14.97 -10.53 -8.63
CA ILE A 90 15.95 -9.78 -7.84
C ILE A 90 16.89 -8.99 -8.75
N ILE A 91 17.37 -9.59 -9.85
CA ILE A 91 18.20 -8.91 -10.84
C ILE A 91 17.43 -7.72 -11.44
N ALA A 92 16.16 -7.91 -11.78
CA ALA A 92 15.30 -6.86 -12.31
C ALA A 92 15.04 -5.74 -11.30
N TRP A 93 14.89 -6.06 -10.01
CA TRP A 93 14.72 -5.08 -8.93
C TRP A 93 15.99 -4.30 -8.63
N ARG A 94 17.13 -4.99 -8.54
CA ARG A 94 18.41 -4.39 -8.14
C ARG A 94 18.88 -3.33 -9.13
N ASN A 95 18.67 -3.54 -10.43
CA ASN A 95 19.28 -2.70 -11.47
C ASN A 95 18.33 -1.63 -12.02
N GLY A 96 17.10 -1.53 -11.49
CA GLY A 96 16.16 -0.45 -11.80
C GLY A 96 15.85 -0.22 -13.29
N ARG A 97 15.04 0.79 -13.59
CA ARG A 97 14.69 1.16 -14.98
C ARG A 97 15.82 1.91 -15.72
N THR A 98 16.80 2.43 -14.97
CA THR A 98 17.84 3.34 -15.44
C THR A 98 19.12 2.63 -15.93
N GLU A 99 19.44 1.42 -15.46
CA GLU A 99 20.61 0.66 -15.91
C GLU A 99 20.22 -0.59 -16.71
N ARG A 100 19.72 -0.38 -17.93
CA ARG A 100 19.67 -1.43 -18.97
C ARG A 100 21.08 -1.72 -19.53
N SER A 101 22.08 -1.83 -18.66
CA SER A 101 23.46 -2.13 -19.04
C SER A 101 23.57 -3.56 -19.60
N ALA A 102 24.54 -3.79 -20.48
CA ALA A 102 24.84 -5.12 -21.02
C ALA A 102 25.08 -6.18 -19.91
N GLN A 103 25.52 -5.73 -18.73
CA GLN A 103 25.75 -6.56 -17.55
C GLN A 103 24.46 -7.20 -17.03
N THR A 104 23.34 -6.47 -16.93
CA THR A 104 22.05 -7.01 -16.51
C THR A 104 21.56 -8.10 -17.46
N ARG A 105 21.72 -7.87 -18.79
CA ARG A 105 21.35 -8.86 -19.81
C ARG A 105 22.23 -10.11 -19.72
N ARG A 106 23.54 -9.93 -19.48
CA ARG A 106 24.48 -11.04 -19.30
C ARG A 106 24.14 -11.86 -18.06
N ALA A 107 23.89 -11.21 -16.92
CA ALA A 107 23.49 -11.90 -15.68
C ALA A 107 22.16 -12.65 -15.85
N THR A 108 21.16 -12.02 -16.48
CA THR A 108 19.87 -12.66 -16.80
C THR A 108 20.07 -13.90 -17.67
N ARG A 109 20.82 -13.77 -18.78
CA ARG A 109 21.13 -14.91 -19.67
C ARG A 109 21.88 -16.01 -18.95
N TRP A 110 22.84 -15.66 -18.10
CA TRP A 110 23.61 -16.63 -17.33
C TRP A 110 22.73 -17.42 -16.36
N VAL A 111 21.85 -16.76 -15.60
CA VAL A 111 20.87 -17.43 -14.74
C VAL A 111 19.96 -18.33 -15.56
N VAL A 112 19.40 -17.84 -16.68
CA VAL A 112 18.53 -18.66 -17.54
C VAL A 112 19.29 -19.87 -18.09
N SER A 113 20.50 -19.70 -18.60
CA SER A 113 21.31 -20.78 -19.15
C SER A 113 21.67 -21.83 -18.11
N VAL A 114 22.09 -21.42 -16.90
CA VAL A 114 22.42 -22.34 -15.81
C VAL A 114 21.19 -23.15 -15.40
N TYR A 115 20.07 -22.49 -15.13
CA TYR A 115 18.86 -23.18 -14.66
C TYR A 115 18.17 -23.99 -15.76
N ALA A 116 18.24 -23.57 -17.03
CA ALA A 116 17.81 -24.39 -18.16
C ALA A 116 18.70 -25.63 -18.32
N GLY A 117 20.01 -25.48 -18.12
CA GLY A 117 20.95 -26.60 -18.09
C GLY A 117 20.64 -27.60 -16.97
N VAL A 118 20.30 -27.10 -15.77
CA VAL A 118 19.82 -27.96 -14.66
C VAL A 118 18.56 -28.71 -15.07
N VAL A 119 17.57 -28.06 -15.66
CA VAL A 119 16.35 -28.73 -16.15
C VAL A 119 16.68 -29.84 -17.14
N VAL A 120 17.51 -29.57 -18.15
CA VAL A 120 17.94 -30.60 -19.12
C VAL A 120 18.63 -31.76 -18.42
N ALA A 121 19.54 -31.48 -17.48
CA ALA A 121 20.25 -32.49 -16.72
C ALA A 121 19.30 -33.34 -15.86
N LEU A 122 18.27 -32.77 -15.23
CA LEU A 122 17.26 -33.53 -14.48
C LEU A 122 16.56 -34.56 -15.38
N TRP A 123 16.14 -34.15 -16.58
CA TRP A 123 15.49 -35.07 -17.53
C TRP A 123 16.44 -36.15 -18.06
N VAL A 124 17.71 -35.81 -18.30
CA VAL A 124 18.72 -36.79 -18.74
C VAL A 124 19.03 -37.79 -17.64
N LEU A 125 19.21 -37.33 -16.40
CA LEU A 125 19.46 -38.21 -15.24
C LEU A 125 18.28 -39.14 -14.99
N PHE A 126 17.05 -38.62 -15.06
CA PHE A 126 15.84 -39.45 -14.94
C PHE A 126 15.78 -40.53 -16.02
N ALA A 127 16.10 -40.19 -17.27
CA ALA A 127 16.09 -41.14 -18.39
C ALA A 127 17.15 -42.25 -18.26
N LEU A 128 18.24 -42.00 -17.53
CA LEU A 128 19.30 -42.96 -17.25
C LEU A 128 19.06 -43.77 -15.96
N ALA A 129 18.16 -43.30 -15.09
CA ALA A 129 17.89 -43.91 -13.81
C ALA A 129 16.97 -45.14 -13.94
N ASP A 130 17.26 -46.18 -13.17
CA ASP A 130 16.39 -47.35 -13.05
C ASP A 130 15.42 -47.19 -11.87
N VAL A 131 14.17 -46.82 -12.18
CA VAL A 131 13.17 -46.34 -11.21
C VAL A 131 11.83 -47.11 -11.32
N PRO A 132 11.81 -48.45 -11.24
CA PRO A 132 10.64 -49.25 -11.60
C PRO A 132 9.49 -49.20 -10.57
N VAL A 133 9.78 -48.84 -9.32
CA VAL A 133 8.81 -48.81 -8.22
C VAL A 133 8.27 -47.39 -8.07
N GLU A 134 6.96 -47.21 -8.26
CA GLU A 134 6.32 -45.91 -8.08
C GLU A 134 6.40 -45.45 -6.61
N GLN A 135 6.97 -44.27 -6.38
CA GLN A 135 7.06 -43.62 -5.08
C GLN A 135 6.47 -42.21 -5.17
N ILE A 136 5.33 -41.99 -4.49
CA ILE A 136 4.61 -40.70 -4.56
C ILE A 136 5.09 -39.71 -3.49
N ARG A 137 5.52 -40.20 -2.31
CA ARG A 137 5.84 -39.36 -1.15
C ARG A 137 7.31 -39.41 -0.75
N ASP A 138 7.90 -40.60 -0.82
CA ASP A 138 9.22 -40.87 -0.25
C ASP A 138 10.26 -41.17 -1.33
N LEU A 139 10.03 -40.69 -2.56
CA LEU A 139 10.92 -40.89 -3.70
C LEU A 139 12.35 -40.41 -3.42
N ASP A 140 12.50 -39.24 -2.80
CA ASP A 140 13.81 -38.65 -2.47
C ASP A 140 14.63 -39.52 -1.49
N THR A 141 13.97 -40.22 -0.55
CA THR A 141 14.65 -41.06 0.43
C THR A 141 14.82 -42.50 -0.04
N TYR A 142 13.82 -43.04 -0.74
CA TYR A 142 13.85 -44.40 -1.29
C TYR A 142 14.94 -44.57 -2.35
N TYR A 143 15.04 -43.62 -3.29
CA TYR A 143 16.02 -43.66 -4.38
C TYR A 143 17.34 -42.95 -4.06
N ALA A 144 17.59 -42.62 -2.79
CA ALA A 144 18.79 -41.90 -2.35
C ALA A 144 20.11 -42.61 -2.68
N ASN A 145 20.10 -43.93 -2.86
CA ASN A 145 21.28 -44.75 -3.19
C ASN A 145 21.31 -45.26 -4.63
N THR A 146 20.28 -44.95 -5.43
CA THR A 146 20.16 -45.42 -6.82
C THR A 146 20.95 -44.50 -7.75
N PRO A 147 21.81 -45.05 -8.63
CA PRO A 147 22.61 -44.23 -9.56
C PRO A 147 21.71 -43.44 -10.51
N PHE A 148 22.17 -42.26 -10.90
CA PHE A 148 21.48 -41.21 -11.66
C PHE A 148 20.31 -40.55 -10.91
N MET A 149 19.49 -41.32 -10.20
CA MET A 149 18.39 -40.77 -9.40
C MET A 149 18.90 -40.00 -8.18
N ARG A 150 19.94 -40.50 -7.50
CA ARG A 150 20.63 -39.78 -6.43
C ARG A 150 21.16 -38.45 -6.93
N GLU A 151 21.84 -38.46 -8.07
CA GLU A 151 22.39 -37.26 -8.70
C GLU A 151 21.28 -36.28 -9.08
N GLU A 152 20.13 -36.76 -9.57
CA GLU A 152 18.95 -35.92 -9.86
C GLU A 152 18.43 -35.23 -8.59
N ILE A 153 18.26 -36.00 -7.50
CA ILE A 153 17.79 -35.52 -6.20
C ILE A 153 18.75 -34.45 -5.65
N LEU A 154 20.05 -34.72 -5.68
CA LEU A 154 21.06 -33.76 -5.22
C LEU A 154 21.12 -32.52 -6.09
N LEU A 155 21.03 -32.69 -7.42
CA LEU A 155 21.11 -31.59 -8.36
C LEU A 155 19.99 -30.57 -8.12
N TYR A 156 18.74 -31.01 -7.97
CA TYR A 156 17.63 -30.10 -7.70
C TYR A 156 17.77 -29.47 -6.31
N LEU A 157 18.14 -30.25 -5.28
CA LEU A 157 18.27 -29.74 -3.90
C LEU A 157 19.36 -28.68 -3.80
N VAL A 158 20.51 -28.90 -4.43
CA VAL A 158 21.62 -27.94 -4.46
C VAL A 158 21.21 -26.70 -5.23
N ALA A 159 20.64 -26.85 -6.44
CA ALA A 159 20.19 -25.70 -7.24
C ALA A 159 19.16 -24.84 -6.49
N HIS A 160 18.19 -25.48 -5.83
CA HIS A 160 17.19 -24.80 -5.02
C HIS A 160 17.80 -24.11 -3.79
N THR A 161 18.67 -24.80 -3.05
CA THR A 161 19.34 -24.27 -1.85
C THR A 161 20.19 -23.04 -2.17
N VAL A 162 20.93 -23.09 -3.28
CA VAL A 162 21.74 -21.94 -3.76
C VAL A 162 20.84 -20.75 -4.08
N ALA A 163 19.75 -20.96 -4.82
CA ALA A 163 18.79 -19.90 -5.15
C ALA A 163 18.18 -19.26 -3.90
N CYS A 164 17.72 -20.09 -2.95
CA CYS A 164 17.13 -19.65 -1.70
C CYS A 164 18.15 -18.92 -0.83
N SER A 165 19.39 -19.39 -0.76
CA SER A 165 20.46 -18.76 0.04
C SER A 165 20.82 -17.38 -0.50
N VAL A 166 21.00 -17.26 -1.82
CA VAL A 166 21.28 -15.98 -2.49
C VAL A 166 20.12 -15.00 -2.23
N THR A 167 18.89 -15.47 -2.40
CA THR A 167 17.71 -14.63 -2.18
C THR A 167 17.55 -14.20 -0.73
N ALA A 168 17.69 -15.13 0.22
CA ALA A 168 17.59 -14.84 1.66
C ALA A 168 18.62 -13.79 2.09
N ARG A 169 19.88 -13.93 1.65
CA ARG A 169 20.95 -12.95 1.94
C ARG A 169 20.64 -11.57 1.38
N LEU A 170 20.14 -11.50 0.14
CA LEU A 170 19.78 -10.23 -0.50
C LEU A 170 18.62 -9.53 0.21
N VAL A 171 17.54 -10.28 0.48
CA VAL A 171 16.37 -9.79 1.22
C VAL A 171 16.75 -9.33 2.63
N TRP A 172 17.62 -10.08 3.31
CA TRP A 172 18.13 -9.72 4.63
C TRP A 172 18.94 -8.42 4.59
N ASN A 173 19.87 -8.28 3.65
CA ASN A 173 20.68 -7.07 3.50
C ASN A 173 19.80 -5.84 3.21
N TRP A 174 18.79 -5.98 2.36
CA TRP A 174 17.84 -4.91 2.08
C TRP A 174 16.95 -4.57 3.27
N SER A 175 16.58 -5.55 4.10
CA SER A 175 15.79 -5.29 5.31
C SER A 175 16.52 -4.42 6.34
N ARG A 176 17.85 -4.37 6.26
CA ARG A 176 18.72 -3.53 7.09
C ARG A 176 18.96 -2.14 6.51
N THR A 177 18.54 -1.86 5.27
CA THR A 177 18.71 -0.54 4.65
C THR A 177 17.80 0.49 5.33
N GLU A 178 18.39 1.59 5.80
CA GLU A 178 17.68 2.69 6.43
C GLU A 178 16.88 3.51 5.38
N GLY A 179 15.71 4.04 5.76
CA GLY A 179 14.85 4.86 4.87
C GLY A 179 13.66 4.15 4.22
N LEU A 180 13.49 2.84 4.41
CA LEU A 180 12.32 2.11 3.89
C LEU A 180 11.01 2.46 4.63
N ASP A 181 9.90 2.58 3.91
CA ASP A 181 8.56 2.68 4.50
C ASP A 181 8.26 1.45 5.38
N ALA A 182 7.52 1.65 6.48
CA ALA A 182 7.24 0.61 7.47
C ALA A 182 6.51 -0.59 6.85
N TRP A 183 5.57 -0.35 5.93
CA TRP A 183 4.84 -1.42 5.22
C TRP A 183 5.72 -2.25 4.30
N LEU A 184 6.65 -1.58 3.61
CA LEU A 184 7.61 -2.26 2.75
C LEU A 184 8.59 -3.11 3.57
N ARG A 185 9.05 -2.58 4.72
CA ARG A 185 9.89 -3.33 5.66
C ARG A 185 9.20 -4.58 6.18
N TRP A 186 7.92 -4.50 6.51
CA TRP A 186 7.13 -5.67 6.91
C TRP A 186 7.00 -6.70 5.79
N GLY A 187 6.69 -6.28 4.56
CA GLY A 187 6.64 -7.18 3.42
C GLY A 187 7.97 -7.90 3.17
N LEU A 188 9.08 -7.17 3.31
CA LEU A 188 10.43 -7.71 3.12
C LEU A 188 10.83 -8.69 4.24
N ARG A 189 10.40 -8.45 5.49
CA ARG A 189 10.57 -9.38 6.60
C ARG A 189 9.79 -10.68 6.39
N PHE A 190 8.53 -10.60 5.97
CA PHE A 190 7.74 -11.80 5.64
C PHE A 190 8.38 -12.59 4.49
N LEU A 191 8.87 -11.88 3.48
CA LEU A 191 9.58 -12.51 2.37
C LEU A 191 10.86 -13.23 2.85
N GLY A 192 11.68 -12.56 3.67
CA GLY A 192 12.90 -13.12 4.23
C GLY A 192 12.61 -14.34 5.11
N ALA A 193 11.60 -14.25 5.98
CA ALA A 193 11.16 -15.37 6.82
C ALA A 193 10.74 -16.58 5.96
N GLY A 194 9.96 -16.36 4.89
CA GLY A 194 9.56 -17.43 3.98
C GLY A 194 10.75 -18.13 3.31
N TYR A 195 11.80 -17.38 2.94
CA TYR A 195 13.01 -17.97 2.39
C TYR A 195 13.85 -18.75 3.40
N VAL A 196 13.95 -18.25 4.63
CA VAL A 196 14.58 -19.02 5.72
C VAL A 196 13.84 -20.32 5.95
N THR A 197 12.50 -20.31 5.87
CA THR A 197 11.69 -21.54 5.93
C THR A 197 11.96 -22.48 4.74
N ASN A 198 12.18 -21.96 3.52
CA ASN A 198 12.61 -22.79 2.38
C ASN A 198 14.03 -23.38 2.55
N LEU A 199 14.93 -22.68 3.24
CA LEU A 199 16.23 -23.24 3.60
C LEU A 199 16.08 -24.36 4.64
N LEU A 200 15.15 -24.23 5.58
CA LEU A 200 14.81 -25.30 6.52
C LEU A 200 14.23 -26.53 5.81
N PHE A 201 13.35 -26.32 4.81
CA PHE A 201 12.89 -27.38 3.91
C PHE A 201 14.07 -28.11 3.24
N SER A 202 14.99 -27.34 2.66
CA SER A 202 16.15 -27.89 1.94
C SER A 202 17.09 -28.65 2.88
N ALA A 203 17.33 -28.11 4.08
CA ALA A 203 18.12 -28.76 5.12
C ALA A 203 17.46 -30.06 5.59
N ALA A 204 16.13 -30.07 5.80
CA ALA A 204 15.41 -31.28 6.18
C ALA A 204 15.53 -32.39 5.12
N LYS A 205 15.38 -32.04 3.84
CA LYS A 205 15.55 -32.97 2.70
C LYS A 205 16.97 -33.50 2.59
N LEU A 206 17.98 -32.63 2.63
CA LEU A 206 19.39 -33.02 2.55
C LEU A 206 19.79 -33.91 3.74
N THR A 207 19.32 -33.59 4.95
CA THR A 207 19.56 -34.42 6.14
C THR A 207 18.90 -35.80 6.02
N ALA A 208 17.68 -35.89 5.50
CA ALA A 208 17.01 -37.18 5.28
C ALA A 208 17.74 -38.04 4.24
N VAL A 209 18.18 -37.44 3.12
CA VAL A 209 18.99 -38.13 2.10
C VAL A 209 20.34 -38.57 2.68
N GLY A 210 21.03 -37.69 3.42
CA GLY A 210 22.30 -37.99 4.06
C GLY A 210 22.20 -39.08 5.15
N ALA A 211 21.08 -39.12 5.89
CA ALA A 211 20.82 -40.17 6.87
C ALA A 211 20.66 -41.55 6.21
N ARG A 212 20.01 -41.61 5.05
CA ARG A 212 19.90 -42.85 4.26
C ARG A 212 21.25 -43.36 3.75
N TRP A 213 22.23 -42.48 3.53
CA TRP A 213 23.61 -42.89 3.21
C TRP A 213 24.37 -43.44 4.43
N THR A 214 24.02 -43.03 5.65
CA THR A 214 24.62 -43.51 6.90
C THR A 214 23.82 -44.65 7.54
N GLY A 215 22.82 -45.21 6.84
CA GLY A 215 21.98 -46.30 7.32
C GLY A 215 20.91 -45.91 8.35
N HIS A 216 20.68 -44.61 8.59
CA HIS A 216 19.66 -44.13 9.51
C HIS A 216 18.36 -43.79 8.76
N ASP A 217 17.21 -44.07 9.38
CA ASP A 217 15.89 -43.74 8.82
C ASP A 217 15.34 -42.45 9.45
N LEU A 218 15.51 -41.33 8.75
CA LEU A 218 14.93 -40.03 9.09
C LEU A 218 13.83 -39.63 8.11
N ASP A 219 13.14 -40.59 7.51
CA ASP A 219 12.12 -40.33 6.48
C ASP A 219 10.99 -39.41 6.99
N TRP A 220 10.72 -39.37 8.30
CA TRP A 220 9.77 -38.42 8.89
C TRP A 220 10.10 -36.94 8.61
N LEU A 221 11.39 -36.57 8.50
CA LEU A 221 11.81 -35.22 8.09
C LEU A 221 11.34 -34.90 6.66
N ASN A 222 11.44 -35.90 5.78
CA ASN A 222 11.04 -35.81 4.38
C ASN A 222 9.52 -35.77 4.23
N THR A 223 8.80 -36.65 4.93
CA THR A 223 7.36 -36.86 4.74
C THR A 223 6.48 -35.82 5.45
N ASN A 224 6.93 -35.27 6.60
CA ASN A 224 6.10 -34.36 7.41
C ASN A 224 6.66 -32.94 7.52
N ILE A 225 7.96 -32.79 7.82
CA ILE A 225 8.55 -31.46 8.00
C ILE A 225 8.66 -30.74 6.65
N ALA A 226 9.13 -31.43 5.62
CA ALA A 226 9.39 -30.79 4.33
C ALA A 226 8.11 -30.19 3.69
N PRO A 227 6.99 -30.92 3.55
CA PRO A 227 5.76 -30.34 2.98
C PRO A 227 5.19 -29.20 3.82
N SER A 228 5.25 -29.31 5.15
CA SER A 228 4.77 -28.28 6.08
C SER A 228 5.59 -26.99 5.97
N ALA A 229 6.93 -27.12 5.94
CA ALA A 229 7.84 -26.01 5.75
C ALA A 229 7.59 -25.31 4.40
N ALA A 230 7.39 -26.07 3.32
CA ALA A 230 7.07 -25.51 2.01
C ALA A 230 5.74 -24.73 2.01
N CYS A 231 4.69 -25.23 2.67
CA CYS A 231 3.41 -24.55 2.80
C CYS A 231 3.51 -23.24 3.58
N ILE A 232 4.24 -23.25 4.70
CA ILE A 232 4.48 -22.06 5.53
C ILE A 232 5.30 -21.04 4.74
N ALA A 233 6.37 -21.48 4.09
CA ALA A 233 7.24 -20.64 3.27
C ALA A 233 6.44 -19.92 2.17
N ALA A 234 5.62 -20.67 1.42
CA ALA A 234 4.77 -20.11 0.38
C ALA A 234 3.75 -19.09 0.89
N THR A 235 3.15 -19.35 2.06
CA THR A 235 2.19 -18.44 2.69
C THR A 235 2.88 -17.14 3.12
N LEU A 236 4.05 -17.24 3.77
CA LEU A 236 4.85 -16.08 4.19
C LEU A 236 5.29 -15.24 2.98
N VAL A 237 5.74 -15.90 1.91
CA VAL A 237 6.12 -15.26 0.65
C VAL A 237 4.93 -14.52 0.02
N ALA A 238 3.75 -15.16 -0.04
CA ALA A 238 2.54 -14.55 -0.59
C ALA A 238 2.12 -13.31 0.22
N ILE A 239 2.14 -13.41 1.56
CA ILE A 239 1.90 -12.29 2.46
C ILE A 239 2.92 -11.16 2.21
N GLY A 240 4.19 -11.50 2.01
CA GLY A 240 5.26 -10.53 1.71
C GLY A 240 5.00 -9.69 0.46
N PHE A 241 4.33 -10.24 -0.56
CA PHE A 241 3.92 -9.48 -1.74
C PHE A 241 2.66 -8.64 -1.53
N ILE A 242 1.71 -9.13 -0.74
CA ILE A 242 0.41 -8.47 -0.52
C ILE A 242 0.55 -7.29 0.44
N VAL A 243 1.27 -7.46 1.55
CA VAL A 243 1.35 -6.49 2.67
C VAL A 243 1.76 -5.08 2.22
N PRO A 244 2.82 -4.88 1.40
CA PRO A 244 3.21 -3.53 0.96
C PRO A 244 2.11 -2.83 0.15
N HIS A 245 1.43 -3.56 -0.73
CA HIS A 245 0.41 -3.00 -1.62
C HIS A 245 -0.89 -2.73 -0.86
N ALA A 246 -1.31 -3.68 -0.01
CA ALA A 246 -2.48 -3.54 0.83
C ALA A 246 -2.29 -2.41 1.86
N GLY A 247 -1.10 -2.30 2.46
CA GLY A 247 -0.74 -1.25 3.41
C GLY A 247 -0.81 0.15 2.80
N GLN A 248 -0.19 0.36 1.64
CA GLN A 248 -0.24 1.64 0.92
C GLN A 248 -1.67 2.02 0.54
N TYR A 249 -2.42 1.08 -0.04
CA TYR A 249 -3.81 1.30 -0.41
C TYR A 249 -4.72 1.61 0.78
N LEU A 250 -4.56 0.87 1.89
CA LEU A 250 -5.34 1.08 3.10
C LEU A 250 -4.97 2.41 3.77
N GLN A 251 -3.68 2.77 3.78
CA GLN A 251 -3.21 4.03 4.34
C GLN A 251 -3.73 5.23 3.55
N GLU A 252 -3.71 5.18 2.22
CA GLU A 252 -4.28 6.22 1.36
C GLU A 252 -5.78 6.38 1.60
N ARG A 253 -6.53 5.27 1.58
CA ARG A 253 -7.96 5.27 1.90
C ARG A 253 -8.25 5.78 3.30
N TRP A 254 -7.44 5.42 4.28
CA TRP A 254 -7.58 5.89 5.65
C TRP A 254 -7.32 7.39 5.75
N ARG A 255 -6.29 7.91 5.07
CA ARG A 255 -6.02 9.36 4.98
C ARG A 255 -7.19 10.10 4.34
N ILE A 256 -7.72 9.62 3.22
CA ILE A 256 -8.89 10.22 2.54
C ILE A 256 -10.11 10.20 3.47
N ARG A 257 -10.40 9.07 4.12
CA ARG A 257 -11.51 8.95 5.09
C ARG A 257 -11.32 9.89 6.28
N ARG A 258 -10.10 9.99 6.82
CA ARG A 258 -9.77 10.88 7.94
C ARG A 258 -9.94 12.34 7.54
N ARG A 259 -9.46 12.74 6.35
CA ARG A 259 -9.63 14.09 5.79
C ARG A 259 -11.11 14.42 5.54
N HIS A 260 -11.86 13.52 4.94
CA HIS A 260 -13.29 13.69 4.72
C HIS A 260 -14.07 13.82 6.04
N ARG A 261 -13.69 13.05 7.08
CA ARG A 261 -14.26 13.17 8.43
C ARG A 261 -13.79 14.43 9.18
N SER A 262 -12.55 14.88 8.97
CA SER A 262 -12.02 16.08 9.63
C SER A 262 -12.74 17.33 9.15
N LEU A 263 -13.17 17.35 7.89
CA LEU A 263 -13.96 18.43 7.27
C LEU A 263 -15.44 18.44 7.68
N ARG A 264 -15.91 17.44 8.44
CA ARG A 264 -17.32 17.31 8.82
C ARG A 264 -17.85 18.54 9.58
N PRO A 265 -17.19 19.07 10.63
CA PRO A 265 -17.67 20.26 11.35
C PRO A 265 -17.87 21.48 10.44
N LEU A 266 -16.87 21.83 9.63
CA LEU A 266 -16.97 22.96 8.72
C LEU A 266 -18.04 22.73 7.63
N SER A 267 -18.17 21.52 7.08
CA SER A 267 -19.27 21.20 6.17
C SER A 267 -20.67 21.30 6.82
N ARG A 268 -20.77 21.13 8.15
CA ARG A 268 -22.04 21.37 8.87
C ARG A 268 -22.33 22.86 8.96
N LEU A 269 -21.33 23.67 9.26
CA LEU A 269 -21.46 25.13 9.29
C LEU A 269 -21.82 25.68 7.91
N MET A 270 -21.15 25.23 6.84
CA MET A 270 -21.45 25.69 5.48
C MET A 270 -22.85 25.30 4.98
N ARG A 271 -23.46 24.23 5.53
CA ARG A 271 -24.86 23.87 5.24
C ARG A 271 -25.86 24.89 5.77
N SER A 272 -25.58 25.59 6.87
CA SER A 272 -26.48 26.67 7.33
C SER A 272 -26.39 27.92 6.45
N VAL A 273 -25.29 28.10 5.70
CA VAL A 273 -25.10 29.23 4.78
C VAL A 273 -25.80 29.02 3.44
N THR A 274 -25.67 27.82 2.88
CA THR A 274 -26.15 27.48 1.53
C THR A 274 -27.61 27.01 1.52
N GLY A 275 -28.16 26.55 2.65
CA GLY A 275 -29.50 25.97 2.74
C GLY A 275 -29.68 24.62 2.03
N ALA A 276 -28.68 24.20 1.25
CA ALA A 276 -28.66 22.97 0.47
C ALA A 276 -27.76 21.90 1.11
N ARG A 277 -28.10 20.63 0.90
CA ARG A 277 -27.24 19.50 1.26
C ARG A 277 -26.23 19.23 0.15
N GLU A 278 -25.03 18.80 0.54
CA GLU A 278 -24.04 18.24 -0.37
C GLU A 278 -24.70 17.13 -1.23
N PRO A 279 -24.58 17.15 -2.57
CA PRO A 279 -25.14 16.10 -3.43
C PRO A 279 -24.59 14.72 -3.02
N PHE A 280 -25.45 13.90 -2.42
CA PHE A 280 -25.06 12.59 -1.92
C PHE A 280 -25.20 11.55 -3.02
N ASP A 281 -24.07 11.05 -3.48
CA ASP A 281 -24.00 9.95 -4.44
C ASP A 281 -23.43 8.71 -3.74
N LEU A 282 -24.20 7.63 -3.77
CA LEU A 282 -23.85 6.34 -3.19
C LEU A 282 -22.77 5.61 -4.01
N ARG A 283 -22.67 5.90 -5.32
CA ARG A 283 -21.71 5.26 -6.23
C ARG A 283 -20.39 6.02 -6.35
N ALA A 284 -20.29 7.21 -5.77
CA ALA A 284 -19.07 8.02 -5.81
C ALA A 284 -17.92 7.41 -4.99
N THR A 285 -16.72 7.41 -5.58
CA THR A 285 -15.49 6.97 -4.90
C THR A 285 -15.17 7.84 -3.67
N PRO A 286 -14.40 7.34 -2.69
CA PRO A 286 -14.01 8.12 -1.51
C PRO A 286 -13.29 9.43 -1.84
N GLU A 287 -12.49 9.43 -2.91
CA GLU A 287 -11.79 10.60 -3.44
C GLU A 287 -12.76 11.63 -3.99
N LEU A 288 -13.71 11.19 -4.82
CA LEU A 288 -14.73 12.06 -5.39
C LEU A 288 -15.61 12.68 -4.30
N ARG A 289 -15.93 11.91 -3.25
CA ARG A 289 -16.64 12.40 -2.06
C ARG A 289 -15.83 13.43 -1.26
N LEU A 290 -14.50 13.31 -1.23
CA LEU A 290 -13.66 14.31 -0.61
C LEU A 290 -13.62 15.59 -1.46
N ILE A 291 -13.43 15.48 -2.77
CA ILE A 291 -13.38 16.61 -3.70
C ILE A 291 -14.71 17.38 -3.70
N ARG A 292 -15.85 16.68 -3.76
CA ARG A 292 -17.17 17.30 -3.70
C ARG A 292 -17.38 18.08 -2.40
N ARG A 293 -16.94 17.53 -1.25
CA ARG A 293 -17.02 18.25 0.02
C ARG A 293 -16.13 19.49 0.05
N GLU A 294 -14.92 19.41 -0.47
CA GLU A 294 -13.99 20.55 -0.54
C GLU A 294 -14.53 21.65 -1.46
N THR A 295 -15.10 21.26 -2.61
CA THR A 295 -15.75 22.17 -3.55
C THR A 295 -16.96 22.85 -2.90
N PHE A 296 -17.84 22.08 -2.26
CA PHE A 296 -19.00 22.61 -1.53
C PHE A 296 -18.60 23.61 -0.44
N ILE A 297 -17.56 23.32 0.33
CA ILE A 297 -17.06 24.26 1.35
C ILE A 297 -16.53 25.53 0.68
N ARG A 298 -15.74 25.40 -0.39
CA ARG A 298 -15.19 26.56 -1.12
C ARG A 298 -16.29 27.46 -1.70
N ASP A 299 -17.32 26.88 -2.29
CA ASP A 299 -18.44 27.64 -2.85
C ASP A 299 -19.24 28.36 -1.75
N ALA A 300 -19.46 27.70 -0.62
CA ALA A 300 -20.12 28.31 0.53
C ALA A 300 -19.29 29.45 1.15
N LEU A 301 -17.96 29.30 1.22
CA LEU A 301 -17.05 30.36 1.68
C LEU A 301 -17.09 31.59 0.75
N LEU A 302 -17.15 31.37 -0.57
CA LEU A 302 -17.29 32.48 -1.54
C LEU A 302 -18.58 33.27 -1.33
N GLN A 303 -19.69 32.61 -0.99
CA GLN A 303 -20.94 33.28 -0.66
C GLN A 303 -20.87 34.08 0.66
N LEU A 304 -19.99 33.67 1.57
CA LEU A 304 -19.79 34.30 2.86
C LEU A 304 -18.77 35.45 2.81
N ALA A 305 -17.97 35.53 1.75
CA ALA A 305 -16.88 36.49 1.59
C ALA A 305 -17.30 37.95 1.88
N ARG A 306 -18.51 38.36 1.48
CA ARG A 306 -19.02 39.72 1.71
C ARG A 306 -19.35 40.06 3.18
N HIS A 307 -19.40 39.07 4.07
CA HIS A 307 -19.70 39.23 5.49
C HIS A 307 -18.48 38.94 6.37
N LEU A 308 -17.31 38.70 5.79
CA LEU A 308 -16.07 38.49 6.55
C LEU A 308 -15.53 39.83 7.02
N ASP A 309 -15.23 39.93 8.32
CA ASP A 309 -14.61 41.08 8.95
C ASP A 309 -13.10 40.78 9.17
N ASP A 310 -12.25 41.45 8.40
CA ASP A 310 -10.79 41.30 8.49
C ASP A 310 -10.19 41.90 9.78
N ASP A 311 -10.84 42.92 10.35
CA ASP A 311 -10.39 43.53 11.60
C ASP A 311 -10.70 42.63 12.79
N LEU A 312 -11.89 42.00 12.79
CA LEU A 312 -12.22 40.96 13.77
C LEU A 312 -11.25 39.78 13.70
N ARG A 313 -10.83 39.40 12.49
CA ARG A 313 -9.83 38.36 12.30
C ARG A 313 -8.48 38.74 12.92
N ALA A 314 -8.00 39.97 12.69
CA ALA A 314 -6.74 40.44 13.26
C ALA A 314 -6.80 40.43 14.80
N ARG A 315 -7.85 41.02 15.40
CA ARG A 315 -8.05 41.02 16.86
C ARG A 315 -8.14 39.61 17.44
N SER A 316 -8.85 38.72 16.76
CA SER A 316 -8.99 37.32 17.20
C SER A 316 -7.67 36.55 17.10
N TYR A 317 -6.81 36.89 16.14
CA TYR A 317 -5.47 36.29 16.04
C TYR A 317 -4.58 36.75 17.19
N ASP A 318 -4.54 38.06 17.46
CA ASP A 318 -3.76 38.63 18.56
C ASP A 318 -4.25 38.09 19.91
N ALA A 319 -5.57 37.98 20.09
CA ALA A 319 -6.18 37.33 21.24
C ALA A 319 -5.77 35.85 21.38
N GLY A 320 -5.74 35.11 20.28
CA GLY A 320 -5.27 33.72 20.29
C GLY A 320 -3.80 33.58 20.69
N VAL A 321 -2.95 34.50 20.25
CA VAL A 321 -1.53 34.55 20.63
C VAL A 321 -1.38 34.93 22.11
N ALA A 322 -2.15 35.93 22.59
CA ALA A 322 -2.15 36.36 23.98
C ALA A 322 -2.59 35.24 24.95
N LEU A 323 -3.51 34.37 24.51
CA LEU A 323 -3.92 33.18 25.26
C LEU A 323 -2.91 32.02 25.20
N GLY A 324 -1.76 32.21 24.56
CA GLY A 324 -0.67 31.22 24.51
C GLY A 324 -0.85 30.12 23.45
N PHE A 325 -1.77 30.26 22.50
CA PHE A 325 -1.89 29.29 21.42
C PHE A 325 -0.75 29.43 20.40
N GLU A 326 -0.26 28.30 19.89
CA GLU A 326 0.70 28.26 18.77
C GLU A 326 0.15 29.06 17.57
N ARG A 327 1.01 29.79 16.85
CA ARG A 327 0.64 30.67 15.73
C ARG A 327 -0.34 30.03 14.73
N GLY A 328 -0.08 28.79 14.30
CA GLY A 328 -0.96 28.09 13.35
C GLY A 328 -2.34 27.74 13.93
N ARG A 329 -2.42 27.48 15.24
CA ARG A 329 -3.71 27.25 15.93
C ARG A 329 -4.44 28.57 16.17
N ALA A 330 -3.74 29.64 16.51
CA ALA A 330 -4.31 30.99 16.66
C ALA A 330 -4.91 31.49 15.33
N GLN A 331 -4.23 31.28 14.21
CA GLN A 331 -4.76 31.60 12.86
C GLN A 331 -6.07 30.84 12.59
N ALA A 332 -6.10 29.54 12.87
CA ALA A 332 -7.30 28.73 12.67
C ALA A 332 -8.46 29.11 13.62
N LEU A 333 -8.16 29.53 14.85
CA LEU A 333 -9.14 30.07 15.81
C LEU A 333 -9.73 31.39 15.33
N ALA A 334 -8.89 32.34 14.92
CA ALA A 334 -9.33 33.63 14.38
C ALA A 334 -10.21 33.46 13.15
N ALA A 335 -9.80 32.57 12.23
CA ALA A 335 -10.59 32.18 11.08
C ALA A 335 -11.96 31.58 11.47
N ALA A 336 -12.00 30.72 12.49
CA ALA A 336 -13.26 30.13 12.98
C ALA A 336 -14.20 31.16 13.61
N VAL A 337 -13.67 32.09 14.42
CA VAL A 337 -14.45 33.20 15.01
C VAL A 337 -15.07 34.06 13.93
N THR A 338 -14.26 34.48 12.96
CA THR A 338 -14.69 35.32 11.82
C THR A 338 -15.75 34.62 10.97
N LEU A 339 -15.59 33.32 10.71
CA LEU A 339 -16.59 32.54 9.97
C LEU A 339 -17.91 32.43 10.71
N LEU A 340 -17.88 32.19 12.02
CA LEU A 340 -19.10 32.10 12.82
C LEU A 340 -19.83 33.45 12.87
N ASP A 341 -19.09 34.55 13.06
CA ASP A 341 -19.66 35.90 13.04
C ASP A 341 -20.28 36.25 11.67
N ALA A 342 -19.59 35.94 10.58
CA ALA A 342 -20.10 36.16 9.23
C ALA A 342 -21.38 35.34 8.94
N VAL A 343 -21.48 34.11 9.47
CA VAL A 343 -22.70 33.29 9.37
C VAL A 343 -23.85 33.94 10.15
N GLU A 344 -23.58 34.43 11.36
CA GLU A 344 -24.56 35.13 12.20
C GLU A 344 -25.01 36.45 11.57
N ALA A 345 -24.08 37.24 11.00
CA ALA A 345 -24.36 38.49 10.27
C ALA A 345 -25.23 38.25 9.03
N ARG A 346 -24.90 37.26 8.21
CA ARG A 346 -25.72 36.86 7.06
C ARG A 346 -27.13 36.42 7.47
N ALA A 347 -27.24 35.63 8.54
CA ALA A 347 -28.53 35.19 9.05
C ALA A 347 -29.38 36.35 9.60
N ARG A 348 -28.77 37.42 10.11
CA ARG A 348 -29.45 38.66 10.48
C ARG A 348 -29.92 39.43 9.24
N ALA A 349 -29.06 39.62 8.25
CA ALA A 349 -29.40 40.31 6.99
C ALA A 349 -30.55 39.63 6.22
N LEU A 350 -30.65 38.30 6.26
CA LEU A 350 -31.75 37.57 5.62
C LEU A 350 -33.09 37.69 6.38
N ARG A 351 -33.05 37.98 7.69
CA ARG A 351 -34.27 38.17 8.52
C ARG A 351 -34.82 39.58 8.45
N HIS A 352 -33.94 40.56 8.23
CA HIS A 352 -34.29 41.96 8.05
C HIS A 352 -33.75 42.43 6.69
N PRO A 353 -34.44 42.09 5.58
CA PRO A 353 -34.12 42.72 4.31
C PRO A 353 -34.36 44.21 4.47
N GLU A 354 -33.31 45.04 4.37
CA GLU A 354 -33.50 46.47 4.23
C GLU A 354 -34.46 46.73 3.06
N PRO A 355 -35.48 47.60 3.23
CA PRO A 355 -36.27 48.04 2.10
C PRO A 355 -35.33 48.63 1.04
N PRO A 356 -35.55 48.40 -0.27
CA PRO A 356 -34.79 49.08 -1.30
C PRO A 356 -34.93 50.58 -1.05
N GLU A 357 -33.81 51.22 -0.74
CA GLU A 357 -33.69 52.66 -0.61
C GLU A 357 -34.41 53.28 -1.81
N ALA A 358 -35.53 53.93 -1.51
CA ALA A 358 -36.42 54.47 -2.52
C ALA A 358 -35.60 55.35 -3.46
N ALA A 359 -35.78 55.10 -4.75
CA ALA A 359 -35.24 55.88 -5.84
C ALA A 359 -35.24 57.39 -5.49
N ALA A 360 -34.06 57.90 -5.14
CA ALA A 360 -33.81 59.33 -5.16
C ALA A 360 -33.95 59.77 -6.63
N ALA A 361 -35.07 60.44 -6.91
CA ALA A 361 -35.33 61.06 -8.20
C ALA A 361 -34.20 62.04 -8.57
N PRO A 362 -33.88 62.18 -9.86
CA PRO A 362 -32.69 62.89 -10.32
C PRO A 362 -32.88 64.40 -10.29
N THR A 363 -32.00 65.13 -9.60
CA THR A 363 -31.78 66.56 -9.83
C THR A 363 -30.69 66.77 -10.90
N PRO A 364 -30.83 67.79 -11.79
CA PRO A 364 -30.01 67.93 -13.00
C PRO A 364 -28.62 68.55 -12.74
N PRO A 365 -27.70 68.53 -13.73
CA PRO A 365 -26.27 68.66 -13.50
C PRO A 365 -25.80 70.11 -13.52
N THR A 366 -24.86 70.43 -12.62
CA THR A 366 -23.92 71.53 -12.79
C THR A 366 -22.51 70.97 -12.67
N SER A 367 -21.80 70.97 -13.79
CA SER A 367 -20.37 70.62 -13.92
C SER A 367 -19.49 71.88 -13.74
N PRO A 368 -18.16 71.79 -13.80
CA PRO A 368 -17.28 71.09 -12.87
C PRO A 368 -16.16 72.02 -12.37
N THR A 369 -15.64 71.79 -11.15
CA THR A 369 -14.33 72.34 -10.77
C THR A 369 -13.43 71.20 -10.32
N ALA A 370 -12.29 71.13 -10.98
CA ALA A 370 -11.28 70.10 -10.83
C ALA A 370 -10.58 70.19 -9.47
N SER A 371 -10.52 69.06 -8.77
CA SER A 371 -9.39 68.72 -7.92
C SER A 371 -9.21 67.21 -7.97
N SER A 372 -8.12 66.82 -8.61
CA SER A 372 -7.63 65.46 -8.78
C SER A 372 -7.02 64.95 -7.47
N ASP A 373 -7.68 64.00 -6.81
CA ASP A 373 -7.07 63.10 -5.82
C ASP A 373 -7.36 61.65 -6.23
N PRO A 374 -6.34 60.82 -6.53
CA PRO A 374 -6.55 59.41 -6.82
C PRO A 374 -6.32 58.60 -5.54
N SER A 375 -7.27 58.63 -4.61
CA SER A 375 -7.37 57.61 -3.56
C SER A 375 -8.56 56.72 -3.85
N GLY A 376 -8.41 55.90 -4.89
CA GLY A 376 -9.27 54.75 -5.10
C GLY A 376 -9.16 53.84 -3.89
N SER A 377 -10.11 53.93 -2.96
CA SER A 377 -10.40 52.84 -2.03
C SER A 377 -10.98 51.71 -2.85
N SER A 378 -10.08 50.93 -3.48
CA SER A 378 -10.40 49.59 -3.90
C SER A 378 -10.96 48.91 -2.65
N SER A 379 -12.26 48.64 -2.63
CA SER A 379 -12.86 47.73 -1.67
C SER A 379 -12.09 46.42 -1.80
N SER A 380 -11.08 46.22 -0.96
CA SER A 380 -10.26 45.02 -0.98
C SER A 380 -11.23 43.91 -0.64
N ARG A 381 -11.57 43.11 -1.65
CA ARG A 381 -12.35 41.90 -1.43
C ARG A 381 -11.58 41.11 -0.37
N PRO A 382 -12.17 40.82 0.81
CA PRO A 382 -11.43 40.20 1.91
C PRO A 382 -10.74 38.94 1.39
N ASP A 383 -9.45 38.82 1.70
CA ASP A 383 -8.60 37.77 1.13
C ASP A 383 -9.06 36.40 1.66
N THR A 384 -9.83 35.65 0.86
CA THR A 384 -10.30 34.32 1.25
C THR A 384 -9.25 33.23 1.04
N THR A 385 -8.08 33.56 0.52
CA THR A 385 -7.03 32.60 0.14
C THR A 385 -6.44 31.88 1.36
N TYR A 386 -6.40 32.54 2.52
CA TYR A 386 -5.96 31.91 3.77
C TYR A 386 -6.95 30.83 4.25
N LEU A 387 -8.27 31.11 4.18
CA LEU A 387 -9.32 30.14 4.52
C LEU A 387 -9.26 28.90 3.64
N LEU A 388 -8.96 29.08 2.35
CA LEU A 388 -8.86 27.99 1.38
C LEU A 388 -7.62 27.11 1.59
N ARG A 389 -6.50 27.67 2.06
CA ARG A 389 -5.33 26.87 2.46
C ARG A 389 -5.55 26.11 3.77
N GLU A 390 -6.37 26.64 4.67
CA GLU A 390 -6.47 26.17 6.05
C GLU A 390 -7.80 25.52 6.43
N ILE A 391 -8.66 25.18 5.46
CA ILE A 391 -9.98 24.53 5.66
C ILE A 391 -9.92 23.39 6.68
N GLN A 392 -8.85 22.58 6.68
CA GLN A 392 -8.66 21.51 7.64
C GLN A 392 -8.37 21.99 9.06
N ALA A 393 -7.53 23.01 9.24
CA ALA A 393 -7.16 23.54 10.54
C ALA A 393 -8.38 24.21 11.21
N VAL A 394 -9.10 25.04 10.45
CA VAL A 394 -10.36 25.65 10.86
C VAL A 394 -11.39 24.59 11.26
N SER A 395 -11.57 23.54 10.44
CA SER A 395 -12.51 22.47 10.73
C SER A 395 -12.14 21.60 11.95
N ARG A 396 -10.85 21.56 12.34
CA ARG A 396 -10.42 20.92 13.60
C ARG A 396 -10.77 21.81 14.79
N VAL A 397 -10.47 23.10 14.71
CA VAL A 397 -10.75 24.07 15.78
C VAL A 397 -12.24 24.23 16.05
N LEU A 398 -13.10 24.11 15.02
CA LEU A 398 -14.57 24.07 15.19
C LEU A 398 -15.09 22.92 16.08
N ARG A 399 -14.23 21.98 16.50
CA ARG A 399 -14.56 20.94 17.50
C ARG A 399 -14.29 21.38 18.94
N HIS A 400 -13.67 22.54 19.15
CA HIS A 400 -13.27 23.10 20.44
C HIS A 400 -14.00 24.42 20.68
N PRO A 401 -15.32 24.40 21.01
CA PRO A 401 -16.11 25.61 21.15
C PRO A 401 -15.63 26.51 22.30
N VAL A 402 -15.04 25.93 23.35
CA VAL A 402 -14.51 26.67 24.51
C VAL A 402 -13.36 27.59 24.08
N ASP A 403 -12.40 27.07 23.31
CA ASP A 403 -11.27 27.87 22.82
C ASP A 403 -11.74 29.01 21.90
N ILE A 404 -12.74 28.74 21.05
CA ILE A 404 -13.34 29.75 20.17
C ILE A 404 -14.02 30.85 21.00
N GLN A 405 -14.76 30.47 22.05
CA GLN A 405 -15.42 31.41 22.95
C GLN A 405 -14.40 32.24 23.75
N ALA A 406 -13.32 31.64 24.23
CA ALA A 406 -12.26 32.34 24.93
C ALA A 406 -11.59 33.40 24.03
N VAL A 407 -11.26 33.03 22.78
CA VAL A 407 -10.71 33.99 21.80
C VAL A 407 -11.73 35.07 21.45
N ARG A 408 -13.00 34.71 21.20
CA ARG A 408 -14.07 35.68 20.89
C ARG A 408 -14.28 36.67 22.04
N ALA A 409 -14.26 36.20 23.28
CA ALA A 409 -14.41 37.06 24.47
C ALA A 409 -13.22 38.01 24.65
N HIS A 410 -12.01 37.51 24.46
CA HIS A 410 -10.79 38.32 24.59
C HIS A 410 -10.65 39.34 23.45
N ALA A 411 -11.07 38.99 22.23
CA ALA A 411 -11.08 39.90 21.08
C ALA A 411 -12.20 40.96 21.12
N ALA A 412 -13.24 40.75 21.93
CA ALA A 412 -14.32 41.69 22.16
C ALA A 412 -14.07 42.62 23.36
N ALA A 413 -13.08 42.32 24.20
CA ALA A 413 -12.68 43.21 25.29
C ALA A 413 -12.10 44.51 24.69
N PRO A 414 -12.56 45.70 25.13
CA PRO A 414 -11.93 46.95 24.73
C PRO A 414 -10.45 46.92 25.15
N ALA A 415 -9.58 47.47 24.30
CA ALA A 415 -8.16 47.62 24.58
C ALA A 415 -7.93 48.71 25.66
N GLU A 416 -8.43 48.49 26.88
CA GLU A 416 -8.23 49.36 28.03
C GLU A 416 -8.00 48.53 29.29
N SER A 417 -6.74 48.20 29.53
CA SER A 417 -6.09 48.24 30.86
C SER A 417 -4.65 47.68 30.76
N MET A 418 -3.79 48.31 29.95
CA MET A 418 -2.33 48.16 30.02
C MET A 418 -1.63 49.52 29.85
N SER A 419 -2.22 50.56 30.41
CA SER A 419 -1.48 51.77 30.78
C SER A 419 -1.76 52.04 32.26
N THR A 420 -0.71 52.41 32.98
CA THR A 420 -0.62 52.82 34.40
C THR A 420 -0.63 51.70 35.44
N HIS A 421 0.57 51.20 35.76
CA HIS A 421 1.28 51.69 36.96
C HIS A 421 2.78 51.42 36.82
N GLU A 422 3.55 52.51 36.91
CA GLU A 422 4.96 52.52 37.35
C GLU A 422 5.11 51.87 38.73
#